data_AF-A0A165LY21-F1
#
_entry.id   AF-A0A165LY21-F1
#
_cell.length_a   1.000
_cell.length_b   1.000
_cell.length_c   1.000
_cell.angle_alpha   90.00
_cell.angle_beta   90.00
_cell.angle_gamma   90.00
#
_symmetry.space_group_name_H-M   'P 1'
#
loop_
_entity.id
_entity.type
_entity.pdbx_description
1 polymer ?
#
loop_
_entity_poly.entity_id
_entity_poly.type
_entity_poly.pdbx_seq_one_letter_code
_entity_poly.pdbx_strand_id
1 'polypeptide(L)'
;DADVYRATVATLRSRSARTRIQFVCAGDNDPRFPYTIESAKQALEDGAQRAPFMTAPAAFDAPGIPLASITQKLATRVIRKSKAIRTEPGTTTEENLDHAREALAPIVKYRMPDEKIWRSTQHRDFSKEVRTFLWRTGHGGHRCGPFLENWGGEWVEKSKCKSCPDRPVESIEHVLVHYRNPARAQVWALAKGVWEATKRPWPDVSLGLVFGCGAARFTYTDGAGEEREAIGTSRLFRIILSEAALLIWRLRCKRVMEHKDEPDWEHPPAYVESEWLRIINDRLTSDRLLTNKRIYKKYKKRALKKSLVIDTWQCLIDPASTPDNWLTLPGVLVGKRPERRAGVPHSLRPRRA
;
A
#
# COMPACT_ATOMS: atom_id res chain seq x y z
N ASP A 1 3.53 -28.54 -15.73
CA ASP A 1 2.25 -28.99 -15.15
C ASP A 1 1.00 -28.37 -15.76
N ALA A 2 0.99 -27.08 -16.13
CA ALA A 2 -0.20 -26.43 -16.71
C ALA A 2 -0.77 -27.17 -17.94
N ASP A 3 0.09 -27.66 -18.83
CA ASP A 3 -0.32 -28.37 -20.04
C ASP A 3 -0.94 -29.75 -19.74
N VAL A 4 -0.45 -30.43 -18.71
CA VAL A 4 -1.01 -31.71 -18.23
C VAL A 4 -2.43 -31.50 -17.71
N TYR A 5 -2.64 -30.46 -16.89
CA TYR A 5 -3.98 -30.12 -16.40
C TYR A 5 -4.92 -29.71 -17.53
N ARG A 6 -4.43 -28.92 -18.50
CA ARG A 6 -5.20 -28.50 -19.67
C ARG A 6 -5.69 -29.70 -20.47
N ALA A 7 -4.78 -30.60 -20.86
CA ALA A 7 -5.13 -31.78 -21.65
C ALA A 7 -6.03 -32.76 -20.89
N THR A 8 -5.80 -32.95 -19.58
CA THR A 8 -6.66 -33.77 -18.73
C THR A 8 -8.08 -33.21 -18.66
N VAL A 9 -8.24 -31.90 -18.44
CA VAL A 9 -9.56 -31.27 -18.35
C VAL A 9 -10.31 -31.33 -19.70
N ALA A 10 -9.61 -31.10 -20.80
CA ALA A 10 -10.21 -31.22 -22.13
C ALA A 10 -10.69 -32.66 -22.43
N THR A 11 -9.89 -33.66 -22.04
CA THR A 11 -10.23 -35.08 -22.17
C THR A 11 -11.42 -35.47 -21.29
N LEU A 12 -11.50 -34.92 -20.07
CA LEU A 12 -12.67 -35.15 -19.19
C LEU A 12 -13.94 -34.53 -19.78
N ARG A 13 -13.84 -33.36 -20.40
CA ARG A 13 -14.98 -32.68 -21.05
C ARG A 13 -15.44 -33.37 -22.33
N SER A 14 -14.56 -34.08 -23.03
CA SER A 14 -14.93 -34.81 -24.25
C SER A 14 -15.71 -36.09 -23.98
N ARG A 15 -15.78 -36.57 -22.73
CA ARG A 15 -16.55 -37.76 -22.39
C ARG A 15 -18.04 -37.44 -22.37
N SER A 16 -18.83 -38.20 -23.11
CA SER A 16 -20.30 -38.10 -23.13
C SER A 16 -20.97 -38.68 -21.88
N ALA A 17 -20.32 -39.64 -21.21
CA ALA A 17 -20.84 -40.32 -20.04
C ALA A 17 -20.42 -39.64 -18.72
N ARG A 18 -21.29 -39.74 -17.70
CA ARG A 18 -20.99 -39.27 -16.34
C ARG A 18 -19.72 -39.95 -15.83
N THR A 19 -18.69 -39.14 -15.56
CA THR A 19 -17.41 -39.62 -15.02
C THR A 19 -17.36 -39.34 -13.51
N ARG A 20 -17.03 -40.34 -12.70
CA ARG A 20 -16.74 -40.20 -11.27
C ARG A 20 -15.27 -40.51 -11.05
N ILE A 21 -14.57 -39.62 -10.36
CA ILE A 21 -13.17 -39.82 -9.97
C ILE A 21 -13.19 -40.13 -8.47
N GLN A 22 -12.64 -41.28 -8.10
CA GLN A 22 -12.48 -41.69 -6.71
C GLN A 22 -10.99 -41.79 -6.40
N PHE A 23 -10.60 -41.27 -5.26
CA PHE A 23 -9.27 -41.48 -4.71
C PHE A 23 -9.24 -42.82 -3.98
N VAL A 24 -8.24 -43.64 -4.27
CA VAL A 24 -7.99 -44.94 -3.64
C VAL A 24 -6.53 -45.00 -3.25
N CYS A 25 -6.25 -45.43 -2.03
CA CYS A 25 -4.91 -45.57 -1.47
C CYS A 25 -4.63 -47.00 -1.00
N ALA A 26 -3.38 -47.28 -0.64
CA ALA A 26 -2.96 -48.61 -0.21
C ALA A 26 -3.73 -49.16 1.01
N GLY A 27 -4.28 -48.29 1.86
CA GLY A 27 -5.06 -48.68 3.03
C GLY A 27 -6.53 -49.04 2.73
N ASP A 28 -7.02 -48.80 1.51
CA ASP A 28 -8.44 -48.99 1.16
C ASP A 28 -8.77 -50.44 0.75
N ASN A 29 -7.78 -51.34 0.72
CA ASN A 29 -7.91 -52.75 0.34
C ASN A 29 -8.63 -53.00 -1.01
N ASP A 30 -8.54 -52.05 -1.96
CA ASP A 30 -9.08 -52.23 -3.30
C ASP A 30 -8.19 -53.22 -4.07
N PRO A 31 -8.73 -54.35 -4.57
CA PRO A 31 -7.93 -55.38 -5.24
C PRO A 31 -7.28 -54.90 -6.54
N ARG A 32 -7.75 -53.78 -7.12
CA ARG A 32 -7.17 -53.18 -8.33
C ARG A 32 -5.95 -52.33 -8.02
N PHE A 33 -5.81 -51.83 -6.79
CA PHE A 33 -4.72 -50.91 -6.42
C PHE A 33 -3.34 -51.56 -6.63
N PRO A 34 -3.05 -52.77 -6.09
CA PRO A 34 -1.75 -53.43 -6.32
C PRO A 34 -1.46 -53.64 -7.81
N TYR A 35 -2.46 -54.12 -8.57
CA TYR A 35 -2.35 -54.37 -10.01
C TYR A 35 -2.03 -53.09 -10.80
N THR A 36 -2.67 -51.95 -10.47
CA THR A 36 -2.37 -50.68 -11.14
C THR A 36 -0.97 -50.15 -10.83
N ILE A 37 -0.46 -50.36 -9.61
CA ILE A 37 0.90 -49.95 -9.24
C ILE A 37 1.94 -50.82 -9.95
N GLU A 38 1.73 -52.12 -10.00
CA GLU A 38 2.60 -53.07 -10.71
C GLU A 38 2.63 -52.78 -12.21
N SER A 39 1.46 -52.57 -12.83
CA SER A 39 1.35 -52.18 -14.24
C SER A 39 2.06 -50.86 -14.54
N ALA A 40 1.99 -49.88 -13.62
CA ALA A 40 2.69 -48.60 -13.78
C ALA A 40 4.22 -48.73 -13.66
N LYS A 41 4.71 -49.64 -12.80
CA LYS A 41 6.15 -49.94 -12.68
C LYS A 41 6.67 -50.65 -13.93
N GLN A 42 5.95 -51.66 -14.40
CA GLN A 42 6.32 -52.41 -15.60
C GLN A 42 6.36 -51.50 -16.83
N ALA A 43 5.38 -50.61 -16.99
CA ALA A 43 5.41 -49.61 -18.07
C ALA A 43 6.63 -48.68 -18.00
N LEU A 44 7.11 -48.34 -16.80
CA LEU A 44 8.33 -47.54 -16.64
C LEU A 44 9.59 -48.33 -17.05
N GLU A 45 9.65 -49.62 -16.69
CA GLU A 45 10.74 -50.54 -17.05
C GLU A 45 10.79 -50.81 -18.55
N ASP A 46 9.62 -50.92 -19.20
CA ASP A 46 9.47 -51.08 -20.65
C ASP A 46 9.81 -49.79 -21.44
N GLY A 47 10.26 -48.74 -20.76
CA GLY A 47 10.67 -47.49 -21.39
C GLY A 47 9.52 -46.67 -21.93
N ALA A 48 8.32 -46.78 -21.34
CA ALA A 48 7.18 -45.97 -21.75
C ALA A 48 7.56 -44.48 -21.71
N GLN A 49 7.43 -43.82 -22.87
CA GLN A 49 7.60 -42.38 -22.94
C GLN A 49 6.54 -41.70 -22.06
N ARG A 50 6.89 -40.52 -21.52
CA ARG A 50 5.96 -39.63 -20.81
C ARG A 50 4.67 -39.54 -21.63
N ALA A 51 3.55 -39.90 -21.01
CA ALA A 51 2.32 -40.27 -21.70
C ALA A 51 1.98 -39.39 -22.93
N PRO A 52 1.56 -39.96 -24.07
CA PRO A 52 1.30 -39.23 -25.32
C PRO A 52 0.11 -38.24 -25.25
N PHE A 53 -0.56 -38.13 -24.10
CA PHE A 53 -1.79 -37.38 -23.86
C PHE A 53 -1.62 -35.85 -23.74
N MET A 54 -0.63 -35.24 -24.39
CA MET A 54 -0.58 -33.77 -24.46
C MET A 54 -1.48 -33.22 -25.58
N THR A 55 -1.97 -34.06 -26.49
CA THR A 55 -2.96 -33.68 -27.50
C THR A 55 -4.37 -33.77 -26.92
N ALA A 56 -4.82 -32.65 -26.37
CA ALA A 56 -6.19 -32.44 -25.94
C ALA A 56 -7.17 -32.55 -27.13
N PRO A 57 -8.38 -33.11 -26.95
CA PRO A 57 -9.40 -33.08 -28.00
C PRO A 57 -9.70 -31.64 -28.45
N ALA A 58 -9.44 -31.32 -29.72
CA ALA A 58 -9.42 -29.93 -30.22
C ALA A 58 -10.71 -29.15 -29.93
N ALA A 59 -11.87 -29.80 -30.00
CA ALA A 59 -13.18 -29.19 -29.71
C ALA A 59 -13.34 -28.75 -28.23
N PHE A 60 -12.59 -29.37 -27.31
CA PHE A 60 -12.65 -29.13 -25.86
C PHE A 60 -11.41 -28.39 -25.32
N ASP A 61 -10.47 -28.08 -26.22
CA ASP A 61 -9.23 -27.35 -25.94
C ASP A 61 -9.13 -26.04 -26.75
N ALA A 62 -10.29 -25.48 -27.10
CA ALA A 62 -10.36 -24.21 -27.80
C ALA A 62 -9.71 -23.09 -26.95
N PRO A 63 -8.72 -22.37 -27.46
CA PRO A 63 -8.07 -21.29 -26.72
C PRO A 63 -9.06 -20.13 -26.52
N GLY A 64 -9.06 -19.56 -25.32
CA GLY A 64 -9.83 -18.35 -25.00
C GLY A 64 -10.83 -18.53 -23.87
N ILE A 65 -11.73 -17.55 -23.75
CA ILE A 65 -12.81 -17.55 -22.75
C ILE A 65 -14.13 -17.48 -23.52
N PRO A 66 -15.08 -18.41 -23.30
CA PRO A 66 -16.40 -18.32 -23.92
C PRO A 66 -17.08 -17.00 -23.55
N LEU A 67 -17.59 -16.26 -24.53
CA LEU A 67 -18.26 -14.97 -24.32
C LEU A 67 -19.44 -15.08 -23.35
N ALA A 68 -20.18 -16.20 -23.37
CA ALA A 68 -21.28 -16.44 -22.45
C ALA A 68 -20.84 -16.55 -20.97
N SER A 69 -19.56 -16.87 -20.71
CA SER A 69 -19.01 -17.09 -19.35
C SER A 69 -18.05 -15.97 -18.90
N ILE A 70 -17.75 -15.02 -19.79
CA ILE A 70 -16.78 -13.98 -19.50
C ILE A 70 -17.39 -12.98 -18.52
N THR A 71 -16.63 -12.64 -17.49
CA THR A 71 -16.97 -11.51 -16.60
C THR A 71 -15.98 -10.39 -16.86
N GLN A 72 -16.38 -9.13 -16.64
CA GLN A 72 -15.47 -7.99 -16.76
C GLN A 72 -14.18 -8.20 -15.93
N LYS A 73 -14.31 -8.74 -14.71
CA LYS A 73 -13.18 -9.08 -13.84
C LYS A 73 -12.21 -10.09 -14.49
N LEU A 74 -12.75 -11.13 -15.13
CA LEU A 74 -11.94 -12.14 -15.82
C LEU A 74 -11.29 -11.55 -17.08
N ALA A 75 -12.07 -10.83 -17.89
CA ALA A 75 -11.59 -10.15 -19.09
C ALA A 75 -10.42 -9.20 -18.77
N THR A 76 -10.61 -8.29 -17.81
CA THR A 76 -9.57 -7.34 -17.40
C THR A 76 -8.35 -8.05 -16.85
N ARG A 77 -8.51 -9.15 -16.09
CA ARG A 77 -7.38 -9.94 -15.59
C ARG A 77 -6.57 -10.55 -16.74
N VAL A 78 -7.23 -11.17 -17.71
CA VAL A 78 -6.56 -11.81 -18.86
C VAL A 78 -5.88 -10.77 -19.75
N ILE A 79 -6.56 -9.67 -20.06
CA ILE A 79 -5.98 -8.55 -20.83
C ILE A 79 -4.74 -8.01 -20.11
N ARG A 80 -4.79 -7.80 -18.79
CA ARG A 80 -3.63 -7.34 -18.02
C ARG A 80 -2.46 -8.32 -18.08
N LYS A 81 -2.71 -9.62 -17.92
CA LYS A 81 -1.66 -10.66 -18.04
C LYS A 81 -1.05 -10.69 -19.43
N SER A 82 -1.89 -10.64 -20.47
CA SER A 82 -1.43 -10.64 -21.87
C SER A 82 -0.59 -9.41 -22.18
N LYS A 83 -1.02 -8.22 -21.71
CA LYS A 83 -0.22 -6.99 -21.85
C LYS A 83 1.08 -7.07 -21.06
N ALA A 84 1.07 -7.57 -19.84
CA ALA A 84 2.26 -7.68 -19.00
C ALA A 84 3.37 -8.54 -19.64
N ILE A 85 3.03 -9.59 -20.40
CA ILE A 85 4.01 -10.40 -21.14
C ILE A 85 4.76 -9.56 -22.20
N ARG A 86 4.09 -8.54 -22.75
CA ARG A 86 4.61 -7.70 -23.84
C ARG A 86 5.08 -6.32 -23.37
N THR A 87 4.96 -6.02 -22.09
CA THR A 87 5.27 -4.70 -21.54
C THR A 87 6.53 -4.85 -20.71
N GLU A 88 7.61 -4.25 -21.18
CA GLU A 88 8.82 -4.13 -20.38
C GLU A 88 8.52 -3.23 -19.15
N PRO A 89 9.12 -3.54 -17.99
CA PRO A 89 9.03 -2.65 -16.85
C PRO A 89 9.57 -1.26 -17.22
N GLY A 90 8.92 -0.19 -16.72
CA GLY A 90 9.43 1.16 -16.94
C GLY A 90 10.64 1.43 -16.06
N THR A 91 11.70 2.02 -16.62
CA THR A 91 12.97 2.32 -15.92
C THR A 91 12.75 3.04 -14.58
N THR A 92 11.97 4.12 -14.56
CA THR A 92 11.64 4.86 -13.32
C THR A 92 10.98 3.98 -12.25
N THR A 93 10.19 2.99 -12.68
CA THR A 93 9.50 2.08 -11.76
C THR A 93 10.50 1.13 -11.12
N GLU A 94 11.47 0.64 -11.87
CA GLU A 94 12.56 -0.23 -11.36
C GLU A 94 13.49 0.54 -10.42
N GLU A 95 13.93 1.73 -10.82
CA GLU A 95 14.77 2.61 -9.98
C GLU A 95 14.10 2.91 -8.64
N ASN A 96 12.80 3.24 -8.63
CA ASN A 96 12.06 3.50 -7.40
C ASN A 96 11.94 2.26 -6.50
N LEU A 97 11.85 1.05 -7.08
CA LEU A 97 11.85 -0.19 -6.30
C LEU A 97 13.21 -0.44 -5.67
N ASP A 98 14.28 -0.17 -6.40
CA ASP A 98 15.66 -0.30 -5.93
C ASP A 98 15.93 0.68 -4.77
N HIS A 99 15.61 1.97 -4.96
CA HIS A 99 15.70 2.97 -3.90
C HIS A 99 14.86 2.61 -2.67
N ALA A 100 13.67 2.04 -2.85
CA ALA A 100 12.86 1.58 -1.73
C ALA A 100 13.48 0.40 -0.97
N ARG A 101 14.11 -0.55 -1.68
CA ARG A 101 14.84 -1.66 -1.03
C ARG A 101 16.01 -1.15 -0.21
N GLU A 102 16.79 -0.23 -0.76
CA GLU A 102 17.94 0.36 -0.07
C GLU A 102 17.51 1.16 1.15
N ALA A 103 16.52 2.05 1.00
CA ALA A 103 16.03 2.88 2.09
C ALA A 103 15.37 2.09 3.23
N LEU A 104 14.80 0.91 2.94
CA LEU A 104 14.18 0.05 3.93
C LEU A 104 15.13 -0.95 4.58
N ALA A 105 16.32 -1.18 4.02
CA ALA A 105 17.28 -2.15 4.55
C ALA A 105 17.62 -1.95 6.05
N PRO A 106 17.74 -0.71 6.58
CA PRO A 106 17.96 -0.49 8.01
C PRO A 106 16.75 -0.87 8.89
N ILE A 107 15.54 -0.88 8.33
CA ILE A 107 14.29 -1.14 9.05
C ILE A 107 13.90 -2.62 8.93
N VAL A 108 14.12 -3.22 7.76
CA VAL A 108 13.67 -4.57 7.41
C VAL A 108 14.89 -5.48 7.24
N LYS A 109 15.00 -6.48 8.12
CA LYS A 109 16.13 -7.43 8.19
C LYS A 109 16.26 -8.40 7.00
N TYR A 110 15.50 -8.22 5.91
CA TYR A 110 15.56 -9.09 4.74
C TYR A 110 15.38 -8.27 3.45
N ARG A 111 16.01 -8.73 2.36
CA ARG A 111 15.83 -8.12 1.04
C ARG A 111 14.41 -8.35 0.56
N MET A 112 13.65 -7.27 0.41
CA MET A 112 12.24 -7.36 0.09
C MET A 112 12.01 -7.55 -1.42
N PRO A 113 11.20 -8.54 -1.85
CA PRO A 113 10.79 -8.68 -3.25
C PRO A 113 9.91 -7.52 -3.72
N ASP A 114 9.98 -7.18 -5.00
CA ASP A 114 9.24 -6.07 -5.62
C ASP A 114 7.74 -6.17 -5.41
N GLU A 115 7.20 -7.39 -5.51
CA GLU A 115 5.79 -7.64 -5.25
C GLU A 115 5.38 -7.23 -3.83
N LYS A 116 6.25 -7.44 -2.83
CA LYS A 116 5.96 -7.02 -1.45
C LYS A 116 6.00 -5.50 -1.33
N ILE A 117 6.94 -4.81 -1.98
CA ILE A 117 6.97 -3.34 -2.00
C ILE A 117 5.68 -2.80 -2.61
N TRP A 118 5.29 -3.30 -3.79
CA TRP A 118 4.07 -2.89 -4.47
C TRP A 118 2.81 -3.12 -3.64
N ARG A 119 2.66 -4.32 -3.07
CA ARG A 119 1.53 -4.63 -2.19
C ARG A 119 1.51 -3.72 -0.97
N SER A 120 2.67 -3.33 -0.47
CA SER A 120 2.79 -2.43 0.68
C SER A 120 2.26 -1.02 0.39
N THR A 121 2.36 -0.51 -0.85
CA THR A 121 1.75 0.79 -1.23
C THR A 121 0.24 0.81 -1.04
N GLN A 122 -0.40 -0.37 -1.03
CA GLN A 122 -1.83 -0.56 -0.83
C GLN A 122 -2.18 -0.97 0.60
N HIS A 123 -1.27 -0.78 1.56
CA HIS A 123 -1.46 -1.19 2.94
C HIS A 123 -2.76 -0.61 3.53
N ARG A 124 -3.43 -1.41 4.37
CA ARG A 124 -4.73 -1.05 4.96
C ARG A 124 -4.67 0.18 5.86
N ASP A 125 -3.48 0.51 6.38
CA ASP A 125 -3.26 1.67 7.25
C ASP A 125 -3.34 2.99 6.48
N PHE A 126 -3.19 2.96 5.15
CA PHE A 126 -3.26 4.14 4.31
C PHE A 126 -4.68 4.52 3.93
N SER A 127 -4.93 5.83 3.86
CA SER A 127 -6.11 6.39 3.22
C SER A 127 -6.09 6.09 1.72
N LYS A 128 -7.25 6.19 1.06
CA LYS A 128 -7.32 5.99 -0.41
C LYS A 128 -6.42 6.98 -1.15
N GLU A 129 -6.35 8.21 -0.64
CA GLU A 129 -5.57 9.32 -1.20
C GLU A 129 -4.07 9.00 -1.11
N VAL A 130 -3.60 8.56 0.05
CA VAL A 130 -2.21 8.12 0.23
C VAL A 130 -1.87 6.95 -0.70
N ARG A 131 -2.74 5.93 -0.82
CA ARG A 131 -2.48 4.80 -1.73
C ARG A 131 -2.36 5.22 -3.19
N THR A 132 -3.20 6.18 -3.61
CA THR A 132 -3.13 6.74 -4.97
C THR A 132 -1.87 7.57 -5.16
N PHE A 133 -1.50 8.37 -4.14
CA PHE A 133 -0.27 9.14 -4.12
C PHE A 133 0.96 8.24 -4.25
N LEU A 134 1.11 7.22 -3.39
CA LEU A 134 2.24 6.28 -3.41
C LEU A 134 2.31 5.49 -4.73
N TRP A 135 1.16 5.06 -5.26
CA TRP A 135 1.11 4.38 -6.55
C TRP A 135 1.63 5.29 -7.69
N ARG A 136 1.22 6.57 -7.71
CA ARG A 136 1.74 7.54 -8.68
C ARG A 136 3.23 7.83 -8.46
N THR A 137 3.67 7.89 -7.20
CA THR A 137 5.09 8.10 -6.87
C THR A 137 5.96 7.01 -7.48
N GLY A 138 5.60 5.74 -7.29
CA GLY A 138 6.37 4.62 -7.85
C GLY A 138 6.45 4.61 -9.38
N HIS A 139 5.43 5.12 -10.06
CA HIS A 139 5.37 5.18 -11.53
C HIS A 139 5.83 6.52 -12.12
N GLY A 140 6.28 7.48 -11.32
CA GLY A 140 6.56 8.84 -11.82
C GLY A 140 5.32 9.54 -12.40
N GLY A 141 4.12 9.16 -11.97
CA GLY A 141 2.84 9.62 -12.51
C GLY A 141 2.32 10.95 -11.92
N HIS A 142 3.18 11.71 -11.25
CA HIS A 142 2.84 13.04 -10.75
C HIS A 142 3.08 14.09 -11.84
N ARG A 143 2.20 15.09 -11.93
CA ARG A 143 2.29 16.15 -12.94
C ARG A 143 3.35 17.19 -12.56
N CYS A 144 4.61 16.81 -12.60
CA CYS A 144 5.78 17.66 -12.34
C CYS A 144 6.99 17.15 -13.15
N GLY A 145 7.99 18.01 -13.35
CA GLY A 145 9.28 17.62 -13.94
C GLY A 145 9.14 16.87 -15.27
N PRO A 146 9.78 15.69 -15.43
CA PRO A 146 9.79 14.95 -16.71
C PRO A 146 8.40 14.67 -17.28
N PHE A 147 7.38 14.49 -16.42
CA PHE A 147 6.02 14.24 -16.88
C PHE A 147 5.45 15.44 -17.66
N LEU A 148 5.69 16.66 -17.19
CA LEU A 148 5.23 17.88 -17.85
C LEU A 148 6.12 18.26 -19.02
N GLU A 149 7.42 17.97 -18.94
CA GLU A 149 8.36 18.21 -20.04
C GLU A 149 7.96 17.42 -21.29
N ASN A 150 7.54 16.17 -21.12
CA ASN A 150 7.04 15.31 -22.21
C ASN A 150 5.79 15.87 -22.91
N TRP A 151 5.07 16.84 -22.32
CA TRP A 151 3.93 17.48 -22.99
C TRP A 151 4.35 18.62 -23.94
N GLY A 152 5.58 19.12 -23.82
CA GLY A 152 6.12 20.16 -24.69
C GLY A 152 5.51 21.56 -24.50
N GLY A 153 6.01 22.53 -25.27
CA GLY A 153 5.52 23.92 -25.27
C GLY A 153 5.65 24.59 -23.90
N GLU A 154 4.60 25.30 -23.48
CA GLU A 154 4.55 26.01 -22.19
C GLU A 154 4.69 25.09 -20.96
N TRP A 155 4.50 23.78 -21.11
CA TRP A 155 4.61 22.82 -20.02
C TRP A 155 6.06 22.54 -19.61
N VAL A 156 7.03 22.80 -20.49
CA VAL A 156 8.46 22.69 -20.18
C VAL A 156 8.88 23.73 -19.14
N GLU A 157 8.40 24.97 -19.23
CA GLU A 157 8.69 25.95 -18.19
C GLU A 157 7.95 25.64 -16.88
N LYS A 158 6.77 25.02 -16.96
CA LYS A 158 6.01 24.54 -15.78
C LYS A 158 6.61 23.28 -15.15
N SER A 159 7.45 22.54 -15.86
CA SER A 159 8.18 21.40 -15.31
C SER A 159 9.31 21.83 -14.37
N LYS A 160 9.72 23.10 -14.47
CA LYS A 160 10.84 23.64 -13.72
C LYS A 160 10.46 24.10 -12.32
N CYS A 161 11.39 23.94 -11.39
CA CYS A 161 11.25 24.47 -10.03
C CYS A 161 11.64 25.95 -10.00
N LYS A 162 10.65 26.85 -9.85
CA LYS A 162 10.92 28.29 -9.72
C LYS A 162 11.66 28.66 -8.42
N SER A 163 11.55 27.83 -7.38
CA SER A 163 12.15 28.09 -6.06
C SER A 163 13.58 27.57 -5.92
N CYS A 164 14.07 26.76 -6.87
CA CYS A 164 15.38 26.11 -6.81
C CYS A 164 16.15 26.34 -8.12
N PRO A 165 16.87 27.46 -8.25
CA PRO A 165 17.63 27.79 -9.47
C PRO A 165 18.72 26.76 -9.80
N ASP A 166 19.27 26.10 -8.78
CA ASP A 166 20.33 25.09 -8.86
C ASP A 166 19.82 23.68 -9.24
N ARG A 167 18.51 23.43 -9.10
CA ARG A 167 17.86 22.18 -9.50
C ARG A 167 16.63 22.49 -10.35
N PRO A 168 16.82 22.73 -11.67
CA PRO A 168 15.74 23.23 -12.50
C PRO A 168 14.63 22.20 -12.68
N VAL A 169 14.89 20.88 -12.67
CA VAL A 169 13.84 19.87 -12.88
C VAL A 169 13.10 19.57 -11.57
N GLU A 170 11.80 19.84 -11.54
CA GLU A 170 10.97 19.60 -10.37
C GLU A 170 10.43 18.15 -10.34
N SER A 171 11.24 17.20 -9.85
CA SER A 171 10.79 15.82 -9.65
C SER A 171 10.02 15.63 -8.33
N ILE A 172 9.29 14.51 -8.18
CA ILE A 172 8.65 14.19 -6.90
C ILE A 172 9.67 14.04 -5.75
N GLU A 173 10.84 13.48 -6.03
CA GLU A 173 11.94 13.42 -5.06
C GLU A 173 12.41 14.82 -4.68
N HIS A 174 12.58 15.70 -5.66
CA HIS A 174 12.91 17.09 -5.40
C HIS A 174 11.88 17.72 -4.44
N VAL A 175 10.59 17.63 -4.76
CA VAL A 175 9.50 18.18 -3.93
C VAL A 175 9.52 17.64 -2.51
N LEU A 176 9.76 16.34 -2.33
CA LEU A 176 9.70 15.69 -1.03
C LEU A 176 10.99 15.86 -0.19
N VAL A 177 12.17 15.88 -0.82
CA VAL A 177 13.46 15.70 -0.13
C VAL A 177 14.42 16.89 -0.30
N HIS A 178 14.34 17.63 -1.40
CA HIS A 178 15.34 18.67 -1.71
C HIS A 178 14.75 20.08 -1.88
N TYR A 179 13.43 20.20 -1.94
CA TYR A 179 12.75 21.45 -2.24
C TYR A 179 13.08 22.54 -1.21
N ARG A 180 13.48 23.72 -1.67
CA ARG A 180 13.95 24.81 -0.80
C ARG A 180 12.84 25.49 0.01
N ASN A 181 11.58 25.25 -0.33
CA ASN A 181 10.44 25.85 0.36
C ASN A 181 10.40 25.45 1.86
N PRO A 182 10.30 26.42 2.79
CA PRO A 182 10.34 26.16 4.22
C PRO A 182 9.18 25.28 4.72
N ALA A 183 8.03 25.30 4.04
CA ALA A 183 6.88 24.47 4.39
C ALA A 183 7.23 22.97 4.36
N ARG A 184 8.09 22.52 3.43
CA ARG A 184 8.55 21.12 3.38
C ARG A 184 9.33 20.76 4.64
N ALA A 185 10.33 21.57 4.98
CA ALA A 185 11.19 21.34 6.14
C ALA A 185 10.36 21.35 7.44
N GLN A 186 9.40 22.26 7.53
CA GLN A 186 8.48 22.34 8.67
C GLN A 186 7.61 21.08 8.79
N VAL A 187 7.02 20.57 7.71
CA VAL A 187 6.23 19.32 7.75
C VAL A 187 7.09 18.15 8.21
N TRP A 188 8.32 18.02 7.72
CA TRP A 188 9.22 16.95 8.18
C TRP A 188 9.63 17.10 9.65
N ALA A 189 9.86 18.33 10.11
CA ALA A 189 10.14 18.60 11.53
C ALA A 189 8.94 18.23 12.41
N LEU A 190 7.72 18.58 12.00
CA LEU A 190 6.49 18.20 12.71
C LEU A 190 6.27 16.68 12.72
N ALA A 191 6.51 16.00 11.59
CA ALA A 191 6.45 14.55 11.49
C ALA A 191 7.46 13.85 12.41
N LYS A 192 8.70 14.36 12.43
CA LYS A 192 9.75 13.90 13.33
C LYS A 192 9.37 14.10 14.79
N GLY A 193 8.83 15.27 15.16
CA GLY A 193 8.40 15.55 16.53
C GLY A 193 7.31 14.59 17.03
N VAL A 194 6.40 14.14 16.17
CA VAL A 194 5.44 13.08 16.52
C VAL A 194 6.15 11.73 16.72
N TRP A 195 7.13 11.41 15.88
CA TRP A 195 7.86 10.14 15.98
C TRP A 195 8.76 10.05 17.22
N GLU A 196 9.35 11.16 17.67
CA GLU A 196 10.24 11.21 18.84
C GLU A 196 9.58 10.67 20.12
N ALA A 197 8.25 10.77 20.22
CA ALA A 197 7.47 10.16 21.31
C ALA A 197 7.62 8.62 21.40
N THR A 198 7.98 7.95 20.29
CA THR A 198 8.28 6.52 20.27
C THR A 198 9.66 6.17 20.84
N LYS A 199 10.51 7.17 21.10
CA LYS A 199 11.91 7.04 21.52
C LYS A 199 12.79 6.23 20.57
N ARG A 200 12.41 6.18 19.30
CA ARG A 200 13.17 5.52 18.23
C ARG A 200 13.82 6.57 17.33
N PRO A 201 14.97 6.26 16.70
CA PRO A 201 15.61 7.18 15.78
C PRO A 201 14.67 7.50 14.61
N TRP A 202 14.65 8.77 14.22
CA TRP A 202 13.99 9.20 12.98
C TRP A 202 14.88 8.80 11.79
N PRO A 203 14.36 8.10 10.78
CA PRO A 203 15.16 7.70 9.63
C PRO A 203 15.44 8.87 8.70
N ASP A 204 16.50 8.75 7.91
CA ASP A 204 16.77 9.67 6.81
C ASP A 204 15.69 9.52 5.73
N VAL A 205 15.00 10.63 5.44
CA VAL A 205 13.87 10.62 4.52
C VAL A 205 14.37 10.71 3.09
N SER A 206 14.09 9.66 2.31
CA SER A 206 14.34 9.59 0.86
C SER A 206 13.06 9.28 0.09
N LEU A 207 13.08 9.45 -1.24
CA LEU A 207 11.95 9.04 -2.08
C LEU A 207 11.64 7.55 -1.90
N GLY A 208 12.69 6.71 -1.88
CA GLY A 208 12.58 5.27 -1.65
C GLY A 208 11.90 4.93 -0.32
N LEU A 209 12.24 5.63 0.76
CA LEU A 209 11.61 5.41 2.07
C LEU A 209 10.13 5.77 2.04
N VAL A 210 9.77 6.91 1.42
CA VAL A 210 8.36 7.33 1.28
C VAL A 210 7.58 6.33 0.43
N PHE A 211 8.10 5.93 -0.74
CA PHE A 211 7.45 4.98 -1.64
C PHE A 211 7.25 3.61 -0.97
N GLY A 212 8.29 3.10 -0.29
CA GLY A 212 8.30 1.81 0.39
C GLY A 212 7.69 1.81 1.79
N CYS A 213 7.26 2.96 2.34
CA CYS A 213 6.93 3.09 3.77
C CYS A 213 5.91 2.07 4.28
N GLY A 214 5.00 1.59 3.42
CA GLY A 214 4.00 0.58 3.76
C GLY A 214 4.59 -0.75 4.21
N ALA A 215 5.83 -1.04 3.83
CA ALA A 215 6.54 -2.25 4.20
C ALA A 215 7.36 -2.10 5.50
N ALA A 216 7.51 -0.89 6.02
CA ALA A 216 8.26 -0.64 7.24
C ALA A 216 7.71 -1.48 8.39
N ARG A 217 8.59 -2.24 9.05
CA ARG A 217 8.27 -3.14 10.16
C ARG A 217 9.31 -2.99 11.26
N PHE A 218 8.90 -2.40 12.37
CA PHE A 218 9.72 -2.31 13.57
C PHE A 218 9.43 -3.50 14.47
N THR A 219 10.47 -3.97 15.15
CA THR A 219 10.40 -5.14 16.03
C THR A 219 10.92 -4.85 17.44
N TYR A 220 10.64 -5.77 18.35
CA TYR A 220 11.17 -5.86 19.69
C TYR A 220 11.37 -7.33 20.05
N THR A 221 12.25 -7.61 21.01
CA THR A 221 12.43 -8.95 21.56
C THR A 221 11.49 -9.13 22.74
N ASP A 222 10.66 -10.18 22.73
CA ASP A 222 9.76 -10.48 23.84
C ASP A 222 10.50 -11.17 25.00
N GLY A 223 9.79 -11.41 26.12
CA GLY A 223 10.38 -12.04 27.31
C GLY A 223 10.84 -13.49 27.11
N ALA A 224 10.48 -14.13 25.98
CA ALA A 224 10.96 -15.45 25.59
C ALA A 224 12.16 -15.40 24.64
N GLY A 225 12.66 -14.20 24.31
CA GLY A 225 13.76 -14.03 23.35
C GLY A 225 13.30 -14.01 21.89
N GLU A 226 12.01 -14.07 21.61
CA GLU A 226 11.47 -14.12 20.25
C GLU A 226 11.27 -12.72 19.67
N GLU A 227 11.63 -12.54 18.39
CA GLU A 227 11.43 -11.27 17.71
C GLU A 227 9.96 -11.08 17.31
N ARG A 228 9.32 -10.06 17.91
CA ARG A 228 7.92 -9.70 17.65
C ARG A 228 7.83 -8.36 16.93
N GLU A 229 6.81 -8.20 16.10
CA GLU A 229 6.50 -6.91 15.48
C GLU A 229 5.92 -5.93 16.50
N ALA A 230 6.49 -4.74 16.58
CA ALA A 230 5.88 -3.59 17.24
C ALA A 230 4.78 -3.03 16.32
N ILE A 231 3.61 -3.69 16.31
CA ILE A 231 2.54 -3.44 15.34
C ILE A 231 2.08 -1.97 15.39
N GLY A 232 1.86 -1.43 16.60
CA GLY A 232 1.45 -0.04 16.80
C GLY A 232 2.47 0.96 16.28
N THR A 233 3.75 0.78 16.62
CA THR A 233 4.86 1.62 16.14
C THR A 233 5.01 1.56 14.62
N SER A 234 4.95 0.37 14.02
CA SER A 234 5.04 0.19 12.57
C SER A 234 3.88 0.88 11.85
N ARG A 235 2.68 0.79 12.42
CA ARG A 235 1.50 1.47 11.91
C ARG A 235 1.60 2.99 12.04
N LEU A 236 2.07 3.49 13.18
CA LEU A 236 2.27 4.92 13.41
C LEU A 236 3.27 5.50 12.40
N PHE A 237 4.40 4.82 12.20
CA PHE A 237 5.42 5.21 11.22
C PHE A 237 4.84 5.36 9.81
N ARG A 238 4.11 4.33 9.35
CA ARG A 238 3.43 4.32 8.05
C ARG A 238 2.51 5.53 7.91
N ILE A 239 1.70 5.83 8.93
CA ILE A 239 0.77 6.97 8.92
C ILE A 239 1.55 8.29 8.84
N ILE A 240 2.47 8.53 9.76
CA ILE A 240 3.24 9.79 9.83
C ILE A 240 3.95 10.07 8.52
N LEU A 241 4.76 9.12 8.05
CA LEU A 241 5.61 9.32 6.88
C LEU A 241 4.80 9.55 5.60
N SER A 242 3.73 8.77 5.41
CA SER A 242 2.90 8.86 4.21
C SER A 242 1.99 10.09 4.16
N GLU A 243 1.40 10.47 5.29
CA GLU A 243 0.55 11.67 5.39
C GLU A 243 1.41 12.95 5.29
N ALA A 244 2.64 12.95 5.85
CA ALA A 244 3.59 14.06 5.71
C ALA A 244 3.99 14.27 4.24
N ALA A 245 4.37 13.19 3.54
CA ALA A 245 4.71 13.27 2.12
C ALA A 245 3.53 13.78 1.27
N LEU A 246 2.32 13.29 1.54
CA LEU A 246 1.12 13.75 0.84
C LEU A 246 0.82 15.23 1.14
N LEU A 247 1.00 15.69 2.39
CA LEU A 247 0.82 17.09 2.75
C LEU A 247 1.82 17.98 2.02
N ILE A 248 3.10 17.61 1.97
CA ILE A 248 4.13 18.35 1.22
C ILE A 248 3.74 18.48 -0.25
N TRP A 249 3.32 17.38 -0.87
CA TRP A 249 2.84 17.39 -2.24
C TRP A 249 1.64 18.33 -2.43
N ARG A 250 0.66 18.30 -1.52
CA ARG A 250 -0.50 19.20 -1.56
C ARG A 250 -0.11 20.66 -1.41
N LEU A 251 0.78 20.99 -0.49
CA LEU A 251 1.27 22.36 -0.27
C LEU A 251 2.01 22.87 -1.51
N ARG A 252 2.83 22.02 -2.14
CA ARG A 252 3.45 22.34 -3.44
C ARG A 252 2.39 22.59 -4.52
N CYS A 253 1.40 21.70 -4.67
CA CYS A 253 0.34 21.88 -5.65
C CYS A 253 -0.43 23.19 -5.42
N LYS A 254 -0.76 23.51 -4.16
CA LYS A 254 -1.44 24.76 -3.80
C LYS A 254 -0.61 25.97 -4.19
N ARG A 255 0.69 26.00 -3.83
CA ARG A 255 1.61 27.08 -4.24
C ARG A 255 1.65 27.25 -5.76
N VAL A 256 1.91 26.16 -6.49
CA VAL A 256 2.13 26.25 -7.94
C VAL A 256 0.86 26.60 -8.72
N MET A 257 -0.32 26.19 -8.24
CA MET A 257 -1.58 26.45 -8.94
C MET A 257 -2.25 27.77 -8.52
N GLU A 258 -2.24 28.10 -7.22
CA GLU A 258 -2.93 29.29 -6.70
C GLU A 258 -2.03 30.54 -6.68
N HIS A 259 -0.72 30.37 -6.54
CA HIS A 259 0.26 31.46 -6.38
C HIS A 259 1.35 31.43 -7.46
N LYS A 260 0.98 31.06 -8.70
CA LYS A 260 1.93 30.84 -9.81
C LYS A 260 2.73 32.11 -10.19
N ASP A 261 2.14 33.28 -9.95
CA ASP A 261 2.62 34.61 -10.32
C ASP A 261 3.31 35.33 -9.14
N GLU A 262 3.42 34.67 -7.99
CA GLU A 262 4.07 35.20 -6.78
C GLU A 262 5.30 34.32 -6.41
N PRO A 263 6.49 34.61 -6.95
CA PRO A 263 7.67 33.76 -6.79
C PRO A 263 8.09 33.57 -5.33
N ASP A 264 7.92 34.62 -4.52
CA ASP A 264 8.32 34.67 -3.11
C ASP A 264 7.21 34.23 -2.16
N TRP A 265 6.06 33.79 -2.69
CA TRP A 265 4.96 33.35 -1.86
C TRP A 265 5.27 32.03 -1.15
N GLU A 266 5.05 32.04 0.15
CA GLU A 266 5.25 30.89 1.03
C GLU A 266 4.02 30.66 1.91
N HIS A 267 3.78 29.39 2.25
CA HIS A 267 2.70 29.07 3.18
C HIS A 267 3.07 29.64 4.55
N PRO A 268 2.16 30.37 5.22
CA PRO A 268 2.40 30.81 6.60
C PRO A 268 2.73 29.61 7.50
N PRO A 269 3.76 29.69 8.36
CA PRO A 269 4.14 28.55 9.20
C PRO A 269 3.00 28.03 10.08
N ALA A 270 2.17 28.92 10.62
CA ALA A 270 0.99 28.55 11.42
C ALA A 270 -0.06 27.77 10.62
N TYR A 271 -0.20 28.06 9.31
CA TYR A 271 -1.10 27.32 8.42
C TYR A 271 -0.60 25.89 8.19
N VAL A 272 0.71 25.72 7.95
CA VAL A 272 1.34 24.40 7.78
C VAL A 272 1.18 23.54 9.04
N GLU A 273 1.44 24.12 10.21
CA GLU A 273 1.25 23.45 11.50
C GLU A 273 -0.21 23.04 11.72
N SER A 274 -1.15 23.95 11.45
CA SER A 274 -2.58 23.68 11.60
C SER A 274 -3.06 22.56 10.68
N GLU A 275 -2.60 22.52 9.43
CA GLU A 275 -2.93 21.45 8.48
C GLU A 275 -2.35 20.10 8.91
N TRP A 276 -1.11 20.07 9.40
CA TRP A 276 -0.51 18.85 9.94
C TRP A 276 -1.29 18.32 11.15
N LEU A 277 -1.58 19.19 12.12
CA LEU A 277 -2.36 18.84 13.30
C LEU A 277 -3.75 18.35 12.94
N ARG A 278 -4.42 19.00 11.97
CA ARG A 278 -5.72 18.56 11.46
C ARG A 278 -5.64 17.14 10.90
N ILE A 279 -4.66 16.85 10.05
CA ILE A 279 -4.48 15.51 9.45
C ILE A 279 -4.28 14.45 10.53
N ILE A 280 -3.36 14.66 11.49
CA ILE A 280 -3.09 13.70 12.56
C ILE A 280 -4.32 13.49 13.45
N ASN A 281 -5.03 14.56 13.80
CA ASN A 281 -6.26 14.47 14.59
C ASN A 281 -7.40 13.77 13.84
N ASP A 282 -7.54 14.00 12.53
CA ASP A 282 -8.50 13.31 11.67
C ASP A 282 -8.21 11.80 11.59
N ARG A 283 -6.92 11.43 11.51
CA ARG A 283 -6.47 10.02 11.54
C ARG A 283 -6.81 9.34 12.86
N LEU A 284 -6.49 9.98 13.99
CA LEU A 284 -6.84 9.49 15.32
C LEU A 284 -8.36 9.34 15.48
N THR A 285 -9.12 10.37 15.10
CA THR A 285 -10.59 10.38 15.21
C THR A 285 -11.20 9.27 14.37
N SER A 286 -10.72 9.08 13.14
CA SER A 286 -11.15 7.99 12.26
C SER A 286 -10.87 6.62 12.88
N ASP A 287 -9.67 6.41 13.42
CA ASP A 287 -9.30 5.16 14.08
C ASP A 287 -10.18 4.86 15.29
N ARG A 288 -10.44 5.87 16.12
CA ARG A 288 -11.34 5.77 17.28
C ARG A 288 -12.74 5.37 16.86
N LEU A 289 -13.31 6.03 15.85
CA LEU A 289 -14.63 5.70 15.31
C LEU A 289 -14.66 4.25 14.81
N LEU A 290 -13.62 3.81 14.10
CA LEU A 290 -13.49 2.45 13.57
C LEU A 290 -13.37 1.36 14.65
N THR A 291 -13.14 1.70 15.92
CA THR A 291 -13.21 0.73 17.03
C THR A 291 -14.64 0.35 17.44
N ASN A 292 -15.65 1.14 17.04
CA ASN A 292 -17.03 0.93 17.48
C ASN A 292 -17.67 -0.27 16.78
N LYS A 293 -17.57 -1.44 17.42
CA LYS A 293 -18.15 -2.70 16.93
C LYS A 293 -19.67 -2.65 16.69
N ARG A 294 -20.42 -1.76 17.37
CA ARG A 294 -21.88 -1.67 17.21
C ARG A 294 -22.25 -1.03 15.86
N ILE A 295 -21.59 0.06 15.49
CA ILE A 295 -21.80 0.73 14.19
C ILE A 295 -21.35 -0.18 13.05
N TYR A 296 -20.21 -0.85 13.21
CA TYR A 296 -19.64 -1.71 12.17
C TYR A 296 -20.11 -3.18 12.26
N LYS A 297 -21.13 -3.48 13.09
CA LYS A 297 -21.69 -4.81 13.31
C LYS A 297 -22.28 -5.41 12.02
N LYS A 298 -22.83 -4.57 11.13
CA LYS A 298 -23.35 -4.99 9.80
C LYS A 298 -22.24 -5.48 8.87
N TYR A 299 -20.98 -5.06 9.10
CA TYR A 299 -19.84 -5.39 8.24
C TYR A 299 -18.83 -6.35 8.87
N LYS A 300 -19.09 -6.89 10.09
CA LYS A 300 -18.42 -7.94 10.93
C LYS A 300 -16.89 -8.17 10.87
N LYS A 301 -16.13 -7.53 9.98
CA LYS A 301 -14.70 -7.76 9.68
C LYS A 301 -13.93 -6.46 9.41
N ARG A 302 -14.56 -5.28 9.59
CA ARG A 302 -13.96 -3.98 9.27
C ARG A 302 -13.66 -3.09 10.48
N ALA A 303 -14.13 -3.47 11.68
CA ALA A 303 -13.83 -2.72 12.90
C ALA A 303 -12.37 -2.95 13.32
N LEU A 304 -11.68 -1.89 13.74
CA LEU A 304 -10.33 -1.97 14.30
C LEU A 304 -10.37 -2.54 15.73
N LYS A 305 -9.31 -3.26 16.10
CA LYS A 305 -9.10 -3.69 17.49
C LYS A 305 -8.74 -2.46 18.32
N LYS A 306 -9.34 -2.33 19.52
CA LYS A 306 -9.00 -1.24 20.45
C LYS A 306 -7.52 -1.23 20.83
N SER A 307 -6.95 -2.42 21.12
CA SER A 307 -5.53 -2.57 21.44
C SER A 307 -4.64 -1.98 20.34
N LEU A 308 -4.91 -2.27 19.07
CA LEU A 308 -4.15 -1.71 17.95
C LEU A 308 -4.16 -0.17 17.93
N VAL A 309 -5.31 0.46 18.21
CA VAL A 309 -5.41 1.92 18.24
C VAL A 309 -4.64 2.48 19.44
N ILE A 310 -4.72 1.82 20.60
CA ILE A 310 -3.93 2.17 21.79
C ILE A 310 -2.43 2.05 21.46
N ASP A 311 -1.97 0.89 21.00
CA ASP A 311 -0.57 0.63 20.64
C ASP A 311 -0.03 1.62 19.59
N THR A 312 -0.89 2.13 18.70
CA THR A 312 -0.49 3.11 17.67
C THR A 312 -0.29 4.50 18.26
N TRP A 313 -1.21 4.96 19.12
CA TRP A 313 -1.32 6.38 19.48
C TRP A 313 -0.93 6.70 20.92
N GLN A 314 -0.83 5.69 21.80
CA GLN A 314 -0.62 5.87 23.23
C GLN A 314 0.68 6.62 23.55
N CYS A 315 1.74 6.46 22.75
CA CYS A 315 2.99 7.19 22.97
C CYS A 315 2.83 8.71 22.85
N LEU A 316 1.80 9.20 22.16
CA LEU A 316 1.53 10.62 22.00
C LEU A 316 0.66 11.19 23.13
N ILE A 317 0.05 10.33 23.96
CA ILE A 317 -0.91 10.71 24.98
C ILE A 317 -0.18 10.82 26.31
N ASP A 318 -0.34 11.97 26.98
CA ASP A 318 0.22 12.17 28.30
C ASP A 318 -0.50 11.25 29.33
N PRO A 319 0.20 10.30 29.96
CA PRO A 319 -0.37 9.39 30.96
C PRO A 319 -1.03 10.13 32.13
N ALA A 320 -0.50 11.30 32.52
CA ALA A 320 -1.04 12.08 33.64
C ALA A 320 -2.41 12.71 33.32
N SER A 321 -2.73 12.87 32.04
CA SER A 321 -3.91 13.58 31.58
C SER A 321 -5.10 12.69 31.21
N THR A 322 -4.98 11.36 31.38
CA THR A 322 -5.89 10.44 30.70
C THR A 322 -6.32 9.19 31.49
N PRO A 323 -7.64 8.90 31.57
CA PRO A 323 -8.14 7.63 32.12
C PRO A 323 -7.77 6.40 31.27
N ASP A 324 -7.75 5.23 31.89
CA ASP A 324 -7.38 3.92 31.31
C ASP A 324 -8.06 3.56 29.97
N ASN A 325 -9.16 4.22 29.60
CA ASN A 325 -9.92 3.97 28.37
C ASN A 325 -10.22 5.27 27.59
N TRP A 326 -9.16 6.05 27.34
CA TRP A 326 -9.19 7.34 26.63
C TRP A 326 -9.84 7.32 25.24
N LEU A 327 -9.94 6.14 24.62
CA LEU A 327 -10.63 5.95 23.33
C LEU A 327 -12.07 6.47 23.33
N THR A 328 -12.72 6.52 24.50
CA THR A 328 -14.11 6.95 24.66
C THR A 328 -14.29 8.44 24.91
N LEU A 329 -13.21 9.20 25.18
CA LEU A 329 -13.28 10.60 25.60
C LEU A 329 -13.04 11.57 24.43
N PRO A 330 -13.97 12.48 24.09
CA PRO A 330 -13.70 13.49 23.08
C PRO A 330 -12.57 14.43 23.54
N GLY A 331 -11.63 14.76 22.64
CA GLY A 331 -10.64 15.84 22.87
C GLY A 331 -9.30 15.49 23.52
N VAL A 332 -8.86 14.22 23.50
CA VAL A 332 -7.58 13.80 24.09
C VAL A 332 -6.49 13.64 23.03
N LEU A 333 -5.86 14.75 22.65
CA LEU A 333 -4.56 14.96 21.97
C LEU A 333 -4.67 16.32 21.25
N VAL A 334 -3.85 17.33 21.47
CA VAL A 334 -2.38 17.46 21.51
C VAL A 334 -2.04 18.47 22.63
N GLY A 335 -0.81 18.52 23.13
CA GLY A 335 -0.31 19.40 24.21
C GLY A 335 -0.46 20.93 24.05
N LYS A 336 -1.40 21.41 23.25
CA LYS A 336 -2.00 22.74 23.38
C LYS A 336 -3.51 22.57 23.39
N ARG A 337 -4.16 22.84 24.54
CA ARG A 337 -5.58 23.20 24.52
C ARG A 337 -5.68 24.45 23.63
N PRO A 338 -6.45 24.46 22.52
CA PRO A 338 -6.88 25.74 21.98
C PRO A 338 -7.61 26.44 23.13
N GLU A 339 -7.23 27.70 23.43
CA GLU A 339 -7.93 28.49 24.44
C GLU A 339 -9.43 28.33 24.22
N ARG A 340 -10.13 27.88 25.26
CA ARG A 340 -11.58 27.81 25.22
C ARG A 340 -12.08 29.23 24.98
N ARG A 341 -12.47 29.55 23.73
CA ARG A 341 -13.44 30.61 23.53
C ARG A 341 -14.71 30.16 24.23
N ALA A 342 -15.01 30.82 25.35
CA ALA A 342 -16.23 30.61 26.09
C ALA A 342 -17.43 30.79 25.16
N GLY A 343 -18.27 29.76 25.10
CA GLY A 343 -19.65 29.84 24.61
C GLY A 343 -19.86 29.98 23.12
N VAL A 344 -20.01 28.85 22.41
CA VAL A 344 -21.08 28.71 21.40
C VAL A 344 -21.64 27.28 21.47
N PRO A 345 -22.95 27.07 21.66
CA PRO A 345 -23.56 25.76 21.69
C PRO A 345 -23.42 25.02 20.36
N HIS A 346 -23.25 23.71 20.45
CA HIS A 346 -23.16 22.80 19.32
C HIS A 346 -24.52 22.63 18.64
N SER A 347 -24.85 23.51 17.71
CA SER A 347 -25.89 23.28 16.70
C SER A 347 -25.63 24.15 15.49
N LEU A 348 -25.91 23.60 14.29
CA LEU A 348 -25.84 24.23 12.97
C LEU A 348 -24.51 24.05 12.21
N ARG A 349 -24.32 22.85 11.65
CA ARG A 349 -23.71 22.76 10.31
C ARG A 349 -24.83 22.99 9.28
N PRO A 350 -24.76 24.02 8.42
CA PRO A 350 -25.63 24.07 7.26
C PRO A 350 -25.26 22.93 6.30
N ARG A 351 -26.27 22.16 5.88
CA ARG A 351 -26.16 21.26 4.72
C ARG A 351 -25.78 22.12 3.52
N ARG A 352 -24.65 21.82 2.88
CA ARG A 352 -24.36 22.39 1.56
C ARG A 352 -25.35 21.79 0.55
N ALA A 353 -25.96 22.68 -0.22
CA ALA A 353 -26.67 22.37 -1.46
C ALA A 353 -25.69 21.88 -2.52
#